data_AF-A0A9E0V451-F1
#
_entry.id   AF-A0A9E0V451-F1
#
_cell.length_a   1.000
_cell.length_b   1.000
_cell.length_c   1.000
_cell.angle_alpha   90.00
_cell.angle_beta   90.00
_cell.angle_gamma   90.00
#
_symmetry.space_group_name_H-M   'P 1'
#
loop_
_entity.id
_entity.type
_entity.pdbx_description
1 polymer ?
#
loop_
_entity_poly.entity_id
_entity_poly.type
_entity_poly.pdbx_seq_one_letter_code
_entity_poly.pdbx_strand_id
1 'polypeptide(L)'
;MSKNTLGDIKLSPLKENGKFVFINMEVRVNNKLNKGDYIKIFVDSYEQKGDKFYIKHVTPPTSKMVVRGSTPIISEHSIEFSNLDDLYAKVGDMYKNQFYFGKTEI
;
A
#
# COMPACT_ATOMS: atom_id res chain seq x y z
N MET A 1 15.71 -16.49 -4.83
CA MET A 1 14.62 -15.77 -4.14
C MET A 1 15.05 -14.33 -3.89
N SER A 2 14.83 -13.45 -4.87
CA SER A 2 15.16 -12.02 -4.72
C SER A 2 14.03 -11.35 -3.94
N LYS A 3 14.33 -10.92 -2.71
CA LYS A 3 13.40 -10.18 -1.84
C LYS A 3 13.09 -8.83 -2.49
N ASN A 4 12.03 -8.78 -3.30
CA ASN A 4 11.47 -7.55 -3.85
C ASN A 4 10.55 -6.89 -2.80
N THR A 5 11.09 -6.59 -1.63
CA THR A 5 10.36 -5.93 -0.54
C THR A 5 10.31 -4.43 -0.79
N LEU A 6 9.12 -3.93 -1.12
CA LEU A 6 8.77 -2.54 -0.84
C LEU A 6 8.78 -2.42 0.68
N GLY A 7 9.44 -1.41 1.24
CA GLY A 7 9.79 -1.35 2.67
C GLY A 7 8.61 -1.54 3.63
N ASP A 8 8.91 -1.56 4.93
CA ASP A 8 7.89 -1.80 5.95
C ASP A 8 6.90 -0.62 6.05
N ILE A 9 5.61 -0.94 6.17
CA ILE A 9 4.60 0.07 6.54
C ILE A 9 4.96 0.59 7.92
N LYS A 10 5.07 1.92 8.10
CA LYS A 10 5.15 2.48 9.44
C LYS A 10 3.82 2.22 10.14
N LEU A 11 3.86 1.39 11.19
CA LEU A 11 2.70 0.81 11.90
C LEU A 11 1.92 1.81 12.79
N SER A 12 1.97 3.11 12.49
CA SER A 12 1.21 4.14 13.20
C SER A 12 0.12 4.69 12.29
N PRO A 13 -1.05 4.03 12.19
CA PRO A 13 -2.11 4.48 11.32
C PRO A 13 -2.57 5.88 11.71
N LEU A 14 -2.56 6.79 10.75
CA LEU A 14 -3.09 8.14 10.92
C LEU A 14 -4.60 8.14 10.66
N LYS A 15 -5.31 9.19 11.08
CA LYS A 15 -6.69 9.43 10.64
C LYS A 15 -6.71 10.52 9.58
N GLU A 16 -7.26 10.22 8.41
CA GLU A 16 -7.45 11.17 7.30
C GLU A 16 -8.86 10.97 6.75
N ASN A 17 -9.68 12.02 6.72
CA ASN A 17 -11.06 11.99 6.21
C ASN A 17 -11.93 10.87 6.80
N GLY A 18 -11.78 10.59 8.10
CA GLY A 18 -12.54 9.54 8.79
C GLY A 18 -12.06 8.11 8.56
N LYS A 19 -11.02 7.90 7.73
CA LYS A 19 -10.39 6.59 7.52
C LYS A 19 -9.05 6.47 8.25
N PHE A 20 -8.67 5.24 8.60
CA PHE A 20 -7.33 4.92 9.08
C PHE A 20 -6.38 4.77 7.90
N VAL A 21 -5.19 5.37 8.01
CA VAL A 21 -4.22 5.48 6.93
C VAL A 21 -2.89 4.86 7.34
N PHE A 22 -2.54 3.77 6.68
CA PHE A 22 -1.24 3.12 6.77
C PHE A 22 -0.32 3.70 5.70
N ILE A 23 0.87 4.18 6.08
CA ILE A 23 1.77 4.88 5.17
C ILE A 23 3.11 4.18 5.12
N ASN A 24 3.57 3.84 3.92
CA ASN A 24 4.97 3.55 3.65
C ASN A 24 5.61 4.73 2.91
N MET A 25 6.57 5.40 3.57
CA MET A 25 7.38 6.49 3.00
C MET A 25 8.78 6.03 2.54
N GLU A 26 9.11 4.76 2.74
CA GLU A 26 10.39 4.15 2.40
C GLU A 26 10.21 3.08 1.30
N VAL A 27 9.59 3.50 0.20
CA VAL A 27 9.33 2.62 -0.95
C VAL A 27 10.66 2.17 -1.55
N ARG A 28 10.92 0.85 -1.54
CA ARG A 28 12.16 0.24 -2.06
C ARG A 28 11.84 -0.74 -3.18
N VAL A 29 12.58 -0.67 -4.28
CA VAL A 29 12.50 -1.67 -5.36
C VAL A 29 13.92 -2.14 -5.67
N ASN A 30 14.13 -3.46 -5.69
CA ASN A 30 15.46 -4.06 -5.89
C ASN A 30 16.52 -3.44 -4.94
N ASN A 31 16.18 -3.29 -3.65
CA ASN A 31 16.98 -2.62 -2.60
C ASN A 31 17.32 -1.13 -2.83
N LYS A 32 16.83 -0.50 -3.90
CA LYS A 32 16.97 0.94 -4.14
C LYS A 32 15.80 1.70 -3.55
N LEU A 33 16.10 2.72 -2.75
CA LEU A 33 15.09 3.62 -2.18
C LEU A 33 14.59 4.62 -3.24
N ASN A 34 13.28 4.65 -3.44
CA ASN A 34 12.60 5.64 -4.28
C ASN A 34 12.30 6.90 -3.47
N LYS A 35 13.25 7.82 -3.43
CA LYS A 35 13.10 9.07 -2.66
C LYS A 35 11.95 9.92 -3.20
N GLY A 36 11.00 10.22 -2.33
CA GLY A 36 9.82 11.04 -2.64
C GLY A 36 8.59 10.21 -2.99
N ASP A 37 8.74 8.89 -3.13
CA ASP A 37 7.62 7.99 -3.38
C ASP A 37 7.05 7.49 -2.05
N TYR A 38 5.72 7.40 -1.99
CA TYR A 38 5.04 6.85 -0.84
C TYR A 38 3.74 6.15 -1.23
N ILE A 39 3.34 5.19 -0.42
CA ILE A 39 2.11 4.43 -0.56
C ILE A 39 1.27 4.67 0.69
N LYS A 40 0.01 5.06 0.50
CA LYS A 40 -1.00 5.12 1.56
C LYS A 40 -2.06 4.05 1.32
N ILE A 41 -2.49 3.36 2.38
CA ILE A 41 -3.65 2.47 2.38
C ILE A 41 -4.68 3.02 3.37
N PHE A 42 -5.91 3.19 2.92
CA PHE A 42 -7.03 3.71 3.68
C PHE A 42 -8.02 2.59 3.97
N VAL A 43 -8.35 2.42 5.25
CA VAL A 43 -9.32 1.44 5.73
C VAL A 43 -10.27 2.08 6.73
N ASP A 44 -11.50 1.58 6.82
CA ASP A 44 -12.50 2.16 7.74
C ASP A 44 -12.22 1.81 9.20
N SER A 45 -11.80 0.56 9.44
CA SER A 45 -11.42 0.09 10.76
C SER A 45 -10.45 -1.08 10.65
N TYR A 46 -9.69 -1.30 11.72
CA TYR A 46 -8.75 -2.41 11.80
C TYR A 46 -8.72 -2.96 13.22
N GLU A 47 -8.24 -4.19 13.35
CA GLU A 47 -7.92 -4.85 14.62
C GLU A 47 -6.48 -5.33 14.56
N GLN A 48 -5.67 -4.92 15.53
CA GLN A 48 -4.31 -5.42 15.66
C GLN A 48 -4.33 -6.68 16.53
N LYS A 49 -3.76 -7.78 16.01
CA LYS A 49 -3.55 -9.03 16.76
C LYS A 49 -2.06 -9.39 16.69
N GLY A 50 -1.33 -9.11 17.76
CA GLY A 50 0.13 -9.19 17.76
C GLY A 50 0.73 -8.20 16.76
N ASP A 51 1.56 -8.70 15.86
CA ASP A 51 2.23 -7.88 14.83
C ASP A 51 1.40 -7.70 13.55
N LYS A 52 0.21 -8.31 13.48
CA LYS A 52 -0.65 -8.30 12.28
C LYS A 52 -1.83 -7.35 12.42
N PHE A 53 -2.16 -6.69 11.31
CA PHE A 53 -3.30 -5.78 11.20
C PHE A 53 -4.38 -6.42 10.33
N TYR A 54 -5.50 -6.77 10.97
CA TYR A 54 -6.67 -7.31 10.30
C TYR A 54 -7.63 -6.17 9.97
N ILE A 55 -8.10 -6.10 8.73
CA ILE A 55 -8.98 -5.04 8.26
C ILE A 55 -10.42 -5.44 8.53
N LYS A 56 -11.19 -4.52 9.13
CA LYS A 56 -12.64 -4.67 9.34
C LYS A 56 -13.34 -3.75 8.34
N HIS A 57 -13.85 -4.36 7.28
CA HIS A 57 -14.43 -3.64 6.15
C HIS A 57 -15.89 -3.30 6.41
N VAL A 58 -16.22 -2.02 6.26
CA VAL A 58 -17.60 -1.57 6.00
C VAL A 58 -17.71 -1.14 4.53
N THR A 59 -16.60 -0.62 3.98
CA THR A 59 -16.44 -0.22 2.58
C THR A 59 -15.15 -0.80 1.98
N PRO A 60 -15.03 -0.87 0.64
CA PRO A 60 -13.80 -1.24 -0.05
C PRO A 60 -12.60 -0.41 0.44
N PRO A 61 -11.47 -1.04 0.80
CA PRO A 61 -10.27 -0.29 1.14
C PRO A 61 -9.69 0.37 -0.10
N THR A 62 -9.04 1.52 0.08
CA THR A 62 -8.43 2.26 -1.04
C THR A 62 -6.94 2.43 -0.82
N SER A 63 -6.18 2.52 -1.90
CA SER A 63 -4.75 2.88 -1.84
C SER A 63 -4.47 4.12 -2.66
N LYS A 64 -3.53 4.93 -2.20
CA LYS A 64 -2.96 6.04 -2.95
C LYS A 64 -1.46 5.83 -3.12
N MET A 65 -1.02 5.67 -4.35
CA MET A 65 0.39 5.61 -4.71
C MET A 65 0.82 6.98 -5.22
N VAL A 66 1.86 7.55 -4.61
CA VAL A 66 2.45 8.81 -5.06
C VAL A 66 3.87 8.55 -5.50
N VAL A 67 4.13 8.88 -6.75
CA VAL A 67 5.44 8.76 -7.40
C VAL A 67 5.92 10.14 -7.78
N ARG A 68 7.16 10.45 -7.46
CA ARG A 68 7.75 11.75 -7.77
C ARG A 68 7.64 12.05 -9.28
N GLY A 69 7.06 13.20 -9.61
CA GLY A 69 6.90 13.64 -11.00
C GLY A 69 5.73 12.98 -11.74
N SER A 70 4.91 12.17 -11.06
CA SER A 70 3.70 11.56 -11.61
C SER A 70 2.45 11.99 -10.86
N THR A 71 1.30 11.92 -11.53
CA THR A 71 0.00 12.10 -10.87
C THR A 71 -0.24 10.96 -9.88
N PRO A 72 -0.71 11.25 -8.65
CA PRO A 72 -1.12 10.22 -7.70
C PRO A 72 -2.14 9.26 -8.29
N ILE A 73 -1.93 7.96 -8.10
CA ILE A 73 -2.89 6.93 -8.50
C ILE A 73 -3.67 6.51 -7.27
N ILE A 74 -5.00 6.59 -7.36
CA ILE A 74 -5.92 6.09 -6.35
C ILE A 74 -6.60 4.86 -6.91
N SER A 75 -6.67 3.79 -6.12
CA SER A 75 -7.30 2.54 -6.52
C SER A 75 -8.13 1.99 -5.38
N GLU A 76 -9.35 1.54 -5.70
CA GLU A 76 -10.19 0.77 -4.80
C GLU A 76 -9.83 -0.71 -4.92
N HIS A 77 -9.90 -1.44 -3.80
CA HIS A 77 -9.54 -2.85 -3.72
C HIS A 77 -10.72 -3.69 -3.24
N SER A 78 -10.67 -4.99 -3.52
CA SER A 78 -11.69 -5.93 -3.05
C SER A 78 -11.80 -5.93 -1.52
N ILE A 79 -13.03 -6.09 -1.02
CA ILE A 79 -13.30 -6.28 0.41
C ILE A 79 -12.81 -7.63 0.94
N GLU A 80 -12.38 -8.53 0.06
CA GLU A 80 -11.81 -9.84 0.42
C GLU A 80 -10.43 -9.73 1.09
N PHE A 81 -9.76 -8.59 0.94
CA PHE A 81 -8.46 -8.32 1.58
C PHE A 81 -8.62 -8.04 3.08
N SER A 82 -8.82 -9.09 3.87
CA SER A 82 -8.98 -9.03 5.33
C SER A 82 -7.70 -8.74 6.13
N ASN A 83 -6.54 -8.69 5.46
CA ASN A 83 -5.22 -8.49 6.06
C ASN A 83 -4.49 -7.36 5.36
N LEU A 84 -3.89 -6.45 6.15
CA LEU A 84 -3.12 -5.33 5.64
C LEU A 84 -1.89 -5.76 4.85
N ASP A 85 -1.21 -6.84 5.27
CA ASP A 85 0.01 -7.30 4.59
C ASP A 85 -0.30 -7.78 3.18
N ASP A 86 -1.40 -8.51 3.00
CA ASP A 86 -1.82 -9.04 1.69
C ASP A 86 -2.28 -7.91 0.77
N LEU A 87 -3.03 -6.93 1.32
CA LEU A 87 -3.41 -5.73 0.60
C LEU A 87 -2.19 -4.91 0.18
N TYR A 88 -1.22 -4.77 1.09
CA TYR A 88 0.01 -4.04 0.81
C TYR A 88 0.88 -4.73 -0.24
N ALA A 89 0.98 -6.06 -0.20
CA ALA A 89 1.66 -6.83 -1.24
C ALA A 89 1.02 -6.58 -2.61
N LYS A 90 -0.31 -6.62 -2.70
CA LYS A 90 -1.06 -6.33 -3.94
C LYS A 90 -0.80 -4.91 -4.45
N VAL A 91 -0.93 -3.90 -3.59
CA VAL A 91 -0.65 -2.50 -3.93
C VAL A 91 0.81 -2.33 -4.37
N GLY A 92 1.71 -3.06 -3.73
CA GLY A 92 3.12 -3.06 -4.08
C GLY A 92 3.41 -3.62 -5.46
N ASP A 93 2.74 -4.71 -5.83
CA ASP A 93 2.86 -5.27 -7.18
C ASP A 93 2.27 -4.33 -8.23
N MET A 94 1.15 -3.64 -7.91
CA MET A 94 0.61 -2.59 -8.77
C MET A 94 1.62 -1.45 -8.99
N TYR A 95 2.25 -0.97 -7.92
CA TYR A 95 3.29 0.05 -8.00
C TYR A 95 4.44 -0.40 -8.92
N LYS A 96 4.96 -1.62 -8.72
CA LYS A 96 6.07 -2.14 -9.51
C LYS A 96 5.70 -2.28 -10.98
N ASN A 97 4.53 -2.84 -11.27
CA ASN A 97 4.07 -3.04 -12.65
C ASN A 97 3.86 -1.71 -13.37
N GLN A 98 3.27 -0.72 -12.68
CA GLN A 98 2.96 0.57 -13.26
C GLN A 98 4.20 1.44 -13.50
N PHE A 99 5.16 1.45 -12.58
CA PHE A 99 6.25 2.44 -12.57
C PHE A 99 7.65 1.87 -12.83
N TYR A 100 7.82 0.55 -12.74
CA TYR A 100 9.15 -0.06 -12.75
C TYR A 100 9.36 -1.08 -13.85
N PHE A 101 8.35 -1.92 -14.12
CA PHE A 101 8.48 -2.95 -15.15
C PHE A 101 7.88 -2.55 -16.49
N GLY A 102 7.11 -1.45 -16.55
CA GLY A 102 6.28 -1.11 -17.70
C GLY A 102 5.14 -2.12 -17.83
N LYS A 103 3.98 -1.68 -18.32
CA LYS A 103 2.82 -2.57 -18.48
C LYS A 103 3.20 -3.76 -19.37
N THR A 104 3.20 -4.98 -18.83
CA THR A 104 2.71 -6.12 -19.59
C THR A 104 1.19 -6.01 -19.53
N GLU A 105 0.57 -5.95 -20.71
CA GLU A 105 -0.87 -5.76 -20.90
C GLU A 105 -1.71 -6.72 -20.04
N ILE A 106 -2.89 -6.23 -19.61
CA ILE A 106 -3.94 -7.03 -18.98
C ILE A 106 -4.67 -7.82 -20.06
#